data_AF-A0A1J7BBS9-F1
#
_entry.id   AF-A0A1J7BBS9-F1
#
_cell.length_a   1.000
_cell.length_b   1.000
_cell.length_c   1.000
_cell.angle_alpha   90.00
_cell.angle_beta   90.00
_cell.angle_gamma   90.00
#
_symmetry.space_group_name_H-M   'P 1'
#
loop_
_entity.id
_entity.type
_entity.pdbx_description
1 polymer ?
#
loop_
_entity_poly.entity_id
_entity_poly.type
_entity_poly.pdbx_seq_one_letter_code
_entity_poly.pdbx_strand_id
1 'polypeptide(L)'
;MYRDKGVNSATYLKPAAGPHHGRMVEQSSDEMVMDLIRAALQPRLEVVRQRGDVPACKVVAAAARNASDDGAQLHYLAHGIGLAGAMTLAVVAEHRGLGTDAFLVAMAQEDKLKPDPYPEVTELLGEFLKQDGSGKVGERLVELGRSNPERYLSVIVELADVTALLLRAMVGIGAAPSMDEALEDMAGMLHDWATE
;
A
#
# COMPACT_ATOMS: atom_id res chain seq x y z
N MET A 1 -2.98 19.87 -28.04
CA MET A 1 -1.76 20.35 -27.36
C MET A 1 -2.04 20.33 -25.85
N TYR A 2 -1.91 19.16 -25.22
CA TYR A 2 -2.22 19.00 -23.80
C TYR A 2 -0.99 19.40 -22.97
N ARG A 3 -1.19 20.40 -22.09
CA ARG A 3 -0.17 20.87 -21.16
C ARG A 3 0.18 19.78 -20.16
N ASP A 4 1.45 19.43 -20.16
CA ASP A 4 2.19 18.78 -19.10
C ASP A 4 1.83 19.42 -17.75
N LYS A 5 1.13 18.67 -16.89
CA LYS A 5 0.91 19.04 -15.49
C LYS A 5 1.99 18.36 -14.69
N GLY A 6 3.15 19.01 -14.64
CA GLY A 6 4.25 18.64 -13.75
C GLY A 6 3.72 18.37 -12.35
N VAL A 7 3.97 17.15 -11.89
CA VAL A 7 3.69 16.70 -10.53
C VAL A 7 4.47 17.61 -9.59
N ASN A 8 3.74 18.33 -8.73
CA ASN A 8 4.33 19.31 -7.82
C ASN A 8 4.94 18.57 -6.62
N SER A 9 6.25 18.37 -6.67
CA SER A 9 7.13 17.62 -5.75
C SER A 9 7.17 18.15 -4.31
N ALA A 10 6.60 19.32 -4.03
CA ALA A 10 6.66 19.95 -2.70
C ALA A 10 5.69 19.38 -1.62
N THR A 11 4.93 18.33 -1.91
CA THR A 11 3.75 17.99 -1.08
C THR A 11 4.04 17.10 0.13
N TYR A 12 5.16 16.36 0.14
CA TYR A 12 5.53 15.48 1.25
C TYR A 12 6.31 16.19 2.38
N LEU A 13 6.84 17.39 2.11
CA LEU A 13 7.84 18.04 2.96
C LEU A 13 7.34 19.30 3.68
N LYS A 14 6.03 19.56 3.75
CA LYS A 14 5.56 20.74 4.48
C LYS A 14 5.70 20.51 6.00
N PRO A 15 6.58 21.23 6.71
CA PRO A 15 6.84 20.95 8.11
C PRO A 15 5.71 21.55 8.97
N ALA A 16 5.01 20.70 9.72
CA ALA A 16 4.27 21.15 10.89
C ALA A 16 5.27 21.23 12.05
N ALA A 17 5.75 22.43 12.33
CA ALA A 17 6.62 22.69 13.47
C ALA A 17 5.83 22.49 14.78
N GLY A 18 6.26 21.55 15.60
CA GLY A 18 5.80 21.38 16.98
C GLY A 18 6.57 20.24 17.67
N PRO A 19 7.22 20.47 18.83
CA PRO A 19 7.93 19.42 19.53
C PRO A 19 6.92 18.63 20.38
N HIS A 20 6.52 17.45 19.92
CA HIS A 20 5.84 16.47 20.77
C HIS A 20 6.82 15.35 21.12
N HIS A 21 7.54 15.55 22.23
CA HIS A 21 8.15 14.45 22.97
C HIS A 21 7.03 13.66 23.67
N GLY A 22 6.26 12.92 22.88
CA GLY A 22 5.42 11.84 23.38
C GLY A 22 6.24 10.56 23.34
N ARG A 23 6.31 9.85 24.47
CA ARG A 23 6.87 8.50 24.56
C ARG A 23 6.09 7.62 23.59
N MET A 24 6.61 7.42 22.38
CA MET A 24 6.01 6.53 21.39
C MET A 24 6.13 5.11 21.95
N VAL A 25 4.98 4.47 22.12
CA VAL A 25 4.91 3.01 22.26
C VAL A 25 5.62 2.45 21.04
N GLU A 26 6.53 1.51 21.25
CA GLU A 26 7.23 0.81 20.19
C GLU A 26 6.19 -0.02 19.43
N GLN A 27 5.62 0.58 18.38
CA GLN A 27 4.59 -0.03 17.55
C GLN A 27 5.24 -1.15 16.73
N SER A 28 4.63 -2.33 16.71
CA SER A 28 5.18 -3.45 15.94
C SER A 28 5.01 -3.20 14.42
N SER A 29 5.86 -3.83 13.61
CA SER A 29 5.86 -3.63 12.15
C SER A 29 4.52 -4.00 11.50
N ASP A 30 3.86 -5.05 11.99
CA ASP A 30 2.53 -5.49 11.54
C ASP A 30 1.42 -4.50 11.95
N GLU A 31 1.48 -3.93 13.16
CA GLU A 31 0.54 -2.89 13.59
C GLU A 31 0.61 -1.65 12.67
N MET A 32 1.80 -1.27 12.22
CA MET A 32 1.98 -0.15 11.29
C MET A 32 1.37 -0.43 9.91
N VAL A 33 1.54 -1.64 9.38
CA VAL A 33 0.93 -2.04 8.10
C VAL A 33 -0.59 -2.04 8.24
N MET A 34 -1.12 -2.55 9.36
CA MET A 34 -2.56 -2.55 9.63
C MET A 34 -3.13 -1.13 9.77
N ASP A 35 -2.41 -0.21 10.39
CA ASP A 35 -2.82 1.20 10.45
C ASP A 35 -2.87 1.86 9.08
N LEU A 36 -1.91 1.52 8.20
CA LEU A 36 -1.93 1.97 6.81
C LEU A 36 -3.14 1.41 6.04
N ILE A 37 -3.44 0.11 6.18
CA ILE A 37 -4.61 -0.53 5.55
C ILE A 37 -5.91 0.13 6.04
N ARG A 38 -6.07 0.29 7.36
CA ARG A 38 -7.25 0.94 7.95
C ARG A 38 -7.40 2.38 7.46
N ALA A 39 -6.29 3.10 7.36
CA ALA A 39 -6.28 4.46 6.83
C ALA A 39 -6.69 4.52 5.34
N ALA A 40 -6.24 3.56 4.52
CA ALA A 40 -6.62 3.45 3.12
C ALA A 40 -8.10 3.04 2.94
N LEU A 41 -8.66 2.28 3.88
CA LEU A 41 -10.08 1.93 3.89
C LEU A 41 -11.01 3.11 4.23
N GLN A 42 -10.50 4.20 4.80
CA GLN A 42 -11.32 5.37 5.10
C GLN A 42 -11.84 6.03 3.81
N PRO A 43 -13.12 6.44 3.75
CA PRO A 43 -13.66 7.11 2.59
C PRO A 43 -12.90 8.42 2.33
N ARG A 44 -12.42 8.59 1.09
CA ARG A 44 -11.85 9.86 0.64
C ARG A 44 -12.99 10.88 0.58
N LEU A 45 -12.95 11.89 1.43
CA LEU A 45 -13.87 13.02 1.30
C LEU A 45 -13.64 13.66 -0.07
N GLU A 46 -14.69 13.86 -0.85
CA GLU A 46 -14.62 14.45 -2.21
C GLU A 46 -13.93 15.83 -2.24
N VAL A 47 -13.81 16.48 -1.07
CA VAL A 47 -13.22 17.81 -0.87
C VAL A 47 -11.72 17.76 -0.56
N VAL A 48 -11.07 16.59 -0.57
CA VAL A 48 -9.62 16.49 -0.33
C VAL A 48 -8.85 17.21 -1.45
N ARG A 49 -8.38 18.42 -1.14
CA ARG A 49 -7.63 19.29 -2.08
C ARG A 49 -6.12 19.01 -2.07
N GLN A 50 -5.60 18.32 -1.06
CA GLN A 50 -4.16 18.08 -0.88
C GLN A 50 -3.87 16.64 -0.38
N ARG A 51 -2.75 16.03 -0.82
CA ARG A 51 -2.34 14.67 -0.39
C ARG A 51 -2.21 14.55 1.13
N GLY A 52 -1.81 15.62 1.82
CA GLY A 52 -1.68 15.64 3.28
C GLY A 52 -2.99 15.43 4.06
N ASP A 53 -4.15 15.57 3.40
CA ASP A 53 -5.45 15.32 4.01
C ASP A 53 -5.92 13.87 3.85
N VAL A 54 -5.25 13.08 3.00
CA VAL A 54 -5.53 11.65 2.82
C VAL A 54 -4.99 10.86 4.02
N PRO A 55 -5.80 10.05 4.72
CA PRO A 55 -5.36 9.32 5.91
C PRO A 55 -4.14 8.43 5.66
N ALA A 56 -4.11 7.66 4.58
CA ALA A 56 -2.96 6.81 4.22
C ALA A 56 -1.67 7.63 4.03
N CYS A 57 -1.75 8.79 3.38
CA CYS A 57 -0.60 9.69 3.26
C CYS A 57 -0.09 10.20 4.62
N LYS A 58 -0.97 10.40 5.60
CA LYS A 58 -0.57 10.82 6.96
C LYS A 58 0.21 9.70 7.67
N VAL A 59 -0.22 8.45 7.52
CA VAL A 59 0.48 7.28 8.07
C VAL A 59 1.86 7.16 7.42
N VAL A 60 1.95 7.19 6.09
CA VAL A 60 3.23 7.11 5.36
C VAL A 60 4.14 8.28 5.71
N ALA A 61 3.62 9.50 5.82
CA ALA A 61 4.42 10.67 6.22
C ALA A 61 4.89 10.59 7.68
N ALA A 62 4.10 9.98 8.58
CA ALA A 62 4.52 9.74 9.96
C ALA A 62 5.63 8.69 10.01
N ALA A 63 5.48 7.58 9.29
CA ALA A 63 6.54 6.56 9.16
C ALA A 63 7.82 7.16 8.56
N ALA A 64 7.71 8.01 7.54
CA ALA A 64 8.87 8.67 6.94
C ALA A 64 9.61 9.63 7.87
N ARG A 65 8.89 10.30 8.78
CA ARG A 65 9.51 11.20 9.79
C ARG A 65 10.20 10.44 10.92
N ASN A 66 9.72 9.23 11.22
CA ASN A 66 10.20 8.41 12.32
C ASN A 66 11.24 7.36 11.88
N ALA A 67 11.40 7.16 10.57
CA ALA A 67 12.41 6.29 10.02
C ALA A 67 13.81 6.76 10.43
N SER A 68 14.64 5.81 10.88
CA SER A 68 16.08 5.98 11.04
C SER A 68 16.74 6.37 9.71
N ASP A 69 18.00 6.81 9.78
CA ASP A 69 18.78 7.22 8.60
C ASP A 69 18.87 6.13 7.51
N ASP A 70 18.64 4.87 7.86
CA ASP A 70 18.64 3.71 6.95
C ASP A 70 17.28 3.42 6.28
N GLY A 71 16.21 4.10 6.69
CA GLY A 71 14.88 3.93 6.10
C GLY A 71 14.20 2.58 6.41
N ALA A 72 14.73 1.77 7.33
CA ALA A 72 14.28 0.40 7.55
C ALA A 72 12.77 0.29 7.78
N GLN A 73 12.21 1.16 8.63
CA GLN A 73 10.78 1.18 8.95
C GLN A 73 9.89 1.44 7.73
N LEU A 74 10.32 2.30 6.80
CA LEU A 74 9.60 2.55 5.55
C LEU A 74 9.68 1.34 4.61
N HIS A 75 10.83 0.68 4.56
CA HIS A 75 11.01 -0.55 3.79
C HIS A 75 10.12 -1.67 4.29
N TYR A 76 10.06 -1.89 5.61
CA TYR A 76 9.10 -2.82 6.21
C TYR A 76 7.65 -2.46 5.87
N LEU A 77 7.28 -1.19 5.98
CA LEU A 77 5.92 -0.74 5.66
C LEU A 77 5.56 -1.01 4.19
N ALA A 78 6.47 -0.68 3.26
CA ALA A 78 6.29 -0.90 1.83
C ALA A 78 6.20 -2.39 1.46
N HIS A 79 7.04 -3.21 2.07
CA HIS A 79 7.08 -4.64 1.82
C HIS A 79 5.84 -5.33 2.40
N GLY A 80 5.50 -5.03 3.65
CA GLY A 80 4.34 -5.59 4.33
C GLY A 80 3.02 -5.25 3.62
N ILE A 81 2.85 -3.99 3.19
CA ILE A 81 1.64 -3.62 2.44
C ILE A 81 1.57 -4.29 1.07
N GLY A 82 2.73 -4.51 0.42
CA GLY A 82 2.82 -5.21 -0.85
C GLY A 82 2.48 -6.69 -0.71
N LEU A 83 3.00 -7.35 0.32
CA LEU A 83 2.65 -8.74 0.65
C LEU A 83 1.16 -8.88 0.96
N ALA A 84 0.61 -8.02 1.82
CA ALA A 84 -0.81 -7.97 2.13
C ALA A 84 -1.67 -7.84 0.86
N GLY A 85 -1.32 -6.91 -0.02
CA GLY A 85 -2.00 -6.71 -1.30
C GLY A 85 -1.93 -7.94 -2.19
N ALA A 86 -0.75 -8.56 -2.30
CA ALA A 86 -0.53 -9.71 -3.16
C ALA A 86 -1.32 -10.94 -2.68
N MET A 87 -1.33 -11.20 -1.38
CA MET A 87 -2.10 -12.31 -0.80
C MET A 87 -3.61 -12.08 -0.93
N THR A 88 -4.08 -10.85 -0.68
CA THR A 88 -5.48 -10.49 -0.92
C THR A 88 -5.87 -10.69 -2.38
N LEU A 89 -4.99 -10.30 -3.31
CA LEU A 89 -5.19 -10.50 -4.75
C LEU A 89 -5.30 -11.99 -5.10
N ALA A 90 -4.45 -12.84 -4.53
CA ALA A 90 -4.50 -14.28 -4.77
C ALA A 90 -5.84 -14.89 -4.33
N VAL A 91 -6.33 -14.53 -3.14
CA VAL A 91 -7.64 -14.99 -2.65
C VAL A 91 -8.78 -14.52 -3.54
N VAL A 92 -8.78 -13.24 -3.95
CA VAL A 92 -9.83 -12.70 -4.83
C VAL A 92 -9.80 -13.37 -6.21
N ALA A 93 -8.62 -13.60 -6.77
CA ALA A 93 -8.45 -14.28 -8.06
C ALA A 93 -8.98 -15.72 -8.00
N GLU A 94 -8.57 -16.48 -6.97
CA GLU A 94 -9.01 -17.85 -6.75
C GLU A 94 -10.53 -17.95 -6.61
N HIS A 95 -11.14 -17.07 -5.81
CA HIS A 95 -12.59 -17.08 -5.59
C HIS A 95 -13.38 -16.73 -6.87
N ARG A 96 -12.77 -15.99 -7.80
CA ARG A 96 -13.34 -15.74 -9.14
C ARG A 96 -13.03 -16.83 -10.16
N GLY A 97 -12.35 -17.90 -9.77
CA GLY A 97 -11.93 -18.99 -10.65
C GLY A 97 -10.89 -18.56 -11.69
N LEU A 98 -10.09 -17.53 -11.37
CA LEU A 98 -9.06 -16.98 -12.25
C LEU A 98 -7.67 -17.24 -11.64
N GLY A 99 -6.68 -17.44 -12.50
CA GLY A 99 -5.28 -17.31 -12.09
C GLY A 99 -4.95 -15.85 -11.76
N THR A 100 -3.98 -15.62 -10.88
CA THR A 100 -3.53 -14.28 -10.47
C THR A 100 -3.11 -13.40 -11.65
N ASP A 101 -2.38 -13.94 -12.62
CA ASP A 101 -2.00 -13.22 -13.85
C ASP A 101 -3.22 -12.80 -14.66
N ALA A 102 -4.19 -13.70 -14.83
CA ALA A 102 -5.43 -13.40 -15.55
C ALA A 102 -6.27 -12.35 -14.82
N PHE A 103 -6.25 -12.37 -13.49
CA PHE A 103 -6.94 -11.39 -12.66
C PHE A 103 -6.29 -10.01 -12.72
N LEU A 104 -4.95 -9.91 -12.66
CA LEU A 104 -4.22 -8.65 -12.87
C LEU A 104 -4.50 -8.06 -14.25
N VAL A 105 -4.51 -8.91 -15.29
CA VAL A 105 -4.90 -8.49 -16.65
C VAL A 105 -6.35 -8.01 -16.67
N ALA A 106 -7.28 -8.70 -16.00
CA ALA A 106 -8.67 -8.27 -15.92
C ALA A 106 -8.82 -6.94 -15.20
N MET A 107 -8.13 -6.72 -14.08
CA MET A 107 -8.11 -5.43 -13.37
C MET A 107 -7.61 -4.30 -14.27
N ALA A 108 -6.50 -4.50 -14.98
CA ALA A 108 -5.98 -3.52 -15.93
C ALA A 108 -6.90 -3.29 -17.15
N GLN A 109 -7.80 -4.23 -17.44
CA GLN A 109 -8.75 -4.15 -18.56
C GLN A 109 -10.12 -3.59 -18.19
N GLU A 110 -10.63 -3.84 -16.99
CA GLU A 110 -11.85 -3.18 -16.46
C GLU A 110 -11.63 -1.66 -16.36
N ASP A 111 -10.39 -1.24 -16.11
CA ASP A 111 -9.93 0.15 -16.20
C ASP A 111 -9.75 0.67 -17.65
N LYS A 112 -10.11 -0.05 -18.71
CA LYS A 112 -10.10 0.54 -20.07
C LYS A 112 -11.18 1.62 -20.28
N LEU A 113 -12.08 1.82 -19.32
CA LEU A 113 -12.96 2.99 -19.24
C LEU A 113 -12.36 4.15 -18.43
N LYS A 114 -11.27 3.92 -17.66
CA LYS A 114 -10.46 4.91 -16.92
C LYS A 114 -9.03 4.35 -16.74
N PRO A 115 -8.00 4.87 -17.44
CA PRO A 115 -6.67 4.23 -17.47
C PRO A 115 -6.19 3.82 -16.08
N ASP A 116 -5.66 2.59 -15.98
CA ASP A 116 -5.08 2.02 -14.75
C ASP A 116 -4.29 3.12 -14.02
N PRO A 117 -4.76 3.57 -12.85
CA PRO A 117 -4.12 4.66 -12.16
C PRO A 117 -2.74 4.24 -11.61
N TYR A 118 -2.44 2.93 -11.50
CA TYR A 118 -1.28 2.39 -10.79
C TYR A 118 -0.60 1.17 -11.48
N PRO A 119 -0.14 1.29 -12.75
CA PRO A 119 0.46 0.16 -13.47
C PRO A 119 1.69 -0.43 -12.79
N GLU A 120 2.50 0.40 -12.12
CA GLU A 120 3.66 -0.04 -11.35
C GLU A 120 3.25 -0.87 -10.13
N VAL A 121 2.12 -0.58 -9.49
CA VAL A 121 1.62 -1.34 -8.33
C VAL A 121 1.12 -2.71 -8.77
N THR A 122 0.36 -2.77 -9.85
CA THR A 122 -0.11 -4.05 -10.43
C THR A 122 1.07 -4.95 -10.79
N GLU A 123 2.14 -4.39 -11.34
CA GLU A 123 3.38 -5.11 -11.64
C GLU A 123 4.04 -5.65 -10.36
N LEU A 124 4.22 -4.81 -9.34
CA LEU A 124 4.82 -5.20 -8.05
C LEU A 124 4.03 -6.33 -7.38
N LEU A 125 2.69 -6.25 -7.37
CA LEU A 125 1.83 -7.30 -6.82
C LEU A 125 1.99 -8.63 -7.57
N GLY A 126 2.08 -8.58 -8.90
CA GLY A 126 2.37 -9.76 -9.71
C GLY A 126 3.77 -10.33 -9.43
N GLU A 127 4.75 -9.49 -9.15
CA GLU A 127 6.10 -9.92 -8.76
C GLU A 127 6.13 -10.57 -7.39
N PHE A 128 5.41 -10.04 -6.38
CA PHE A 128 5.30 -10.65 -5.05
C PHE A 128 4.83 -12.12 -5.08
N LEU A 129 3.97 -12.46 -6.04
CA LEU A 129 3.38 -13.80 -6.18
C LEU A 129 4.26 -14.81 -6.91
N LYS A 130 5.42 -14.40 -7.45
CA LYS A 130 6.37 -15.30 -8.11
C LYS A 130 7.24 -16.03 -7.09
N GLN A 131 7.79 -17.17 -7.49
CA GLN A 131 8.86 -17.83 -6.73
C GLN A 131 10.05 -16.85 -6.55
N ASP A 132 10.51 -16.69 -5.30
CA ASP A 132 11.52 -15.69 -4.88
C ASP A 132 11.15 -14.22 -5.18
N GLY A 133 9.86 -13.96 -5.44
CA GLY A 133 9.35 -12.66 -5.84
C GLY A 133 9.50 -11.60 -4.76
N SER A 134 9.16 -11.97 -3.52
CA SER A 134 9.27 -11.11 -2.33
C SER A 134 10.65 -10.45 -2.19
N GLY A 135 11.74 -11.23 -2.29
CA GLY A 135 13.11 -10.69 -2.19
C GLY A 135 13.45 -9.68 -3.30
N LYS A 136 13.09 -10.00 -4.54
CA LYS A 136 13.32 -9.12 -5.71
C LYS A 136 12.53 -7.82 -5.61
N VAL A 137 11.28 -7.89 -5.16
CA VAL A 137 10.48 -6.70 -4.94
C VAL A 137 11.07 -5.84 -3.82
N GLY A 138 11.54 -6.46 -2.74
CA GLY A 138 12.26 -5.76 -1.67
C GLY A 138 13.46 -4.97 -2.20
N GLU A 139 14.31 -5.59 -3.02
CA GLU A 139 15.45 -4.93 -3.67
C GLU A 139 15.02 -3.75 -4.55
N ARG A 140 13.99 -3.95 -5.38
CA ARG A 140 13.42 -2.91 -6.26
C ARG A 140 12.87 -1.72 -5.47
N LEU A 141 12.17 -1.99 -4.36
CA LEU A 141 11.64 -0.95 -3.47
C LEU A 141 12.76 -0.18 -2.76
N VAL A 142 13.85 -0.84 -2.37
CA VAL A 142 15.04 -0.18 -1.81
C VAL A 142 15.72 0.71 -2.84
N GLU A 143 15.89 0.23 -4.07
CA GLU A 143 16.45 1.03 -5.17
C GLU A 143 15.58 2.24 -5.52
N LEU A 144 14.26 2.07 -5.56
CA LEU A 144 13.31 3.16 -5.75
C LEU A 144 13.40 4.19 -4.63
N GLY A 145 13.49 3.74 -3.37
CA GLY A 145 13.67 4.61 -2.21
C GLY A 145 14.94 5.46 -2.30
N ARG A 146 16.04 4.90 -2.82
CA ARG A 146 17.32 5.63 -2.99
C ARG A 146 17.30 6.60 -4.18
N SER A 147 16.73 6.17 -5.30
CA SER A 147 16.76 6.93 -6.56
C SER A 147 15.66 7.99 -6.66
N ASN A 148 14.50 7.73 -6.05
CA ASN A 148 13.34 8.62 -6.07
C ASN A 148 12.48 8.46 -4.80
N PRO A 149 12.89 9.06 -3.67
CA PRO A 149 12.17 8.95 -2.39
C PRO A 149 10.71 9.39 -2.47
N GLU A 150 10.38 10.41 -3.26
CA GLU A 150 9.00 10.89 -3.39
C GLU A 150 8.09 9.89 -4.13
N ARG A 151 8.61 9.27 -5.20
CA ARG A 151 7.88 8.20 -5.89
C ARG A 151 7.73 6.99 -4.98
N TYR A 152 8.78 6.64 -4.23
CA TYR A 152 8.73 5.55 -3.28
C TYR A 152 7.60 5.71 -2.24
N LEU A 153 7.48 6.89 -1.61
CA LEU A 153 6.36 7.18 -0.70
C LEU A 153 5.00 7.13 -1.40
N SER A 154 4.93 7.53 -2.68
CA SER A 154 3.70 7.40 -3.46
C SER A 154 3.33 5.94 -3.70
N VAL A 155 4.29 5.08 -4.05
CA VAL A 155 4.07 3.64 -4.26
C VAL A 155 3.52 2.98 -3.01
N ILE A 156 4.02 3.33 -1.81
CA ILE A 156 3.48 2.79 -0.54
C ILE A 156 2.00 3.12 -0.38
N VAL A 157 1.60 4.37 -0.67
CA VAL A 157 0.19 4.79 -0.59
C VAL A 157 -0.66 4.08 -1.64
N GLU A 158 -0.15 3.94 -2.86
CA GLU A 158 -0.86 3.28 -3.96
C GLU A 158 -1.04 1.78 -3.70
N LEU A 159 -0.02 1.10 -3.14
CA LEU A 159 -0.14 -0.26 -2.65
C LEU A 159 -1.24 -0.37 -1.59
N ALA A 160 -1.29 0.56 -0.62
CA ALA A 160 -2.34 0.58 0.39
C ALA A 160 -3.74 0.76 -0.18
N ASP A 161 -3.90 1.65 -1.16
CA ASP A 161 -5.17 1.87 -1.85
C ASP A 161 -5.63 0.61 -2.61
N VAL A 162 -4.72 -0.05 -3.32
CA VAL A 162 -5.04 -1.28 -4.06
C VAL A 162 -5.37 -2.42 -3.08
N THR A 163 -4.62 -2.58 -1.99
CA THR A 163 -4.93 -3.55 -0.92
C THR A 163 -6.32 -3.29 -0.34
N ALA A 164 -6.66 -2.04 -0.04
CA ALA A 164 -7.99 -1.67 0.45
C ALA A 164 -9.11 -1.97 -0.57
N LEU A 165 -8.84 -1.77 -1.87
CA LEU A 165 -9.77 -2.12 -2.94
C LEU A 165 -9.98 -3.64 -3.01
N LEU A 166 -8.90 -4.41 -2.93
CA LEU A 166 -8.95 -5.88 -2.95
C LEU A 166 -9.68 -6.44 -1.73
N LEU A 167 -9.48 -5.88 -0.53
CA LEU A 167 -10.23 -6.27 0.67
C LEU A 167 -11.74 -6.01 0.50
N ARG A 168 -12.11 -4.86 -0.07
CA ARG A 168 -13.52 -4.57 -0.39
C ARG A 168 -14.07 -5.55 -1.42
N ALA A 169 -13.28 -5.93 -2.43
CA ALA A 169 -13.66 -6.92 -3.43
C ALA A 169 -13.85 -8.30 -2.80
N MET A 170 -12.94 -8.71 -1.90
CA MET A 170 -13.00 -9.97 -1.16
C MET A 170 -14.29 -10.10 -0.34
N VAL A 171 -14.66 -9.05 0.40
CA VAL A 171 -15.94 -9.01 1.12
C VAL A 171 -17.12 -9.00 0.14
N GLY A 172 -17.04 -8.22 -0.93
CA GLY A 172 -18.11 -8.10 -1.92
C GLY A 172 -18.42 -9.38 -2.69
N ILE A 173 -17.45 -10.27 -2.85
CA ILE A 173 -17.64 -11.60 -3.45
C ILE A 173 -17.95 -12.70 -2.43
N GLY A 174 -17.96 -12.39 -1.13
CA GLY A 174 -18.23 -13.36 -0.07
C GLY A 174 -17.05 -14.27 0.28
N ALA A 175 -15.83 -13.92 -0.13
CA ALA A 175 -14.62 -14.64 0.28
C ALA A 175 -14.25 -14.37 1.75
N ALA A 176 -14.69 -13.24 2.31
CA ALA A 176 -14.68 -12.94 3.74
C ALA A 176 -16.11 -12.54 4.18
N PRO A 177 -16.61 -13.00 5.35
CA PRO A 177 -17.97 -12.68 5.79
C PRO A 177 -18.20 -11.21 6.12
N SER A 178 -17.16 -10.51 6.58
CA SER A 178 -17.20 -9.08 6.90
C SER A 178 -15.84 -8.41 6.69
N MET A 179 -15.81 -7.08 6.67
CA MET A 179 -14.55 -6.32 6.63
C MET A 179 -13.73 -6.50 7.91
N ASP A 180 -14.38 -6.68 9.06
CA ASP A 180 -13.70 -6.88 10.34
C ASP A 180 -12.98 -8.23 10.35
N GLU A 181 -13.63 -9.30 9.88
CA GLU A 181 -12.99 -10.62 9.72
C GLU A 181 -11.86 -10.59 8.69
N ALA A 182 -12.05 -9.92 7.55
CA ALA A 182 -10.99 -9.76 6.55
C ALA A 182 -9.75 -9.05 7.12
N LEU A 183 -9.95 -8.08 8.01
CA LEU A 183 -8.86 -7.36 8.68
C LEU A 183 -8.20 -8.19 9.80
N GLU A 184 -8.95 -9.04 10.48
CA GLU A 184 -8.42 -9.97 11.49
C GLU A 184 -7.54 -11.04 10.84
N ASP A 185 -8.01 -11.67 9.76
CA ASP A 185 -7.24 -12.64 8.98
C ASP A 185 -5.95 -12.01 8.43
N MET A 186 -6.06 -10.79 7.90
CA MET A 186 -4.91 -10.01 7.41
C MET A 186 -3.90 -9.71 8.52
N ALA A 187 -4.37 -9.37 9.73
CA ALA A 187 -3.50 -9.09 10.86
C ALA A 187 -2.74 -10.35 11.31
N GLY A 188 -3.42 -11.49 11.39
CA GLY A 188 -2.78 -12.77 11.72
C GLY A 188 -1.69 -13.14 10.71
N MET A 189 -1.99 -13.02 9.43
CA MET A 189 -1.06 -13.29 8.34
C MET A 189 0.17 -12.37 8.35
N LEU A 190 -0.02 -11.07 8.61
CA LEU A 190 1.09 -10.11 8.74
C LEU A 190 1.93 -10.35 9.99
N HIS A 191 1.30 -10.79 11.08
CA HIS A 191 2.00 -11.16 12.31
C HIS A 191 2.90 -12.37 12.08
N ASP A 192 2.38 -13.42 11.44
CA ASP A 192 3.17 -14.61 11.09
C ASP A 192 4.37 -14.20 10.23
N TRP A 193 4.16 -13.42 9.16
CA TRP A 193 5.25 -12.90 8.32
C TRP A 193 6.29 -12.08 9.09
N ALA A 194 5.86 -11.25 10.05
CA ALA A 194 6.77 -10.40 10.81
C ALA A 194 7.61 -11.17 11.84
N THR A 195 7.24 -12.42 12.15
CA THR A 195 7.90 -13.26 13.17
C THR A 195 8.73 -14.41 12.61
N GLU A 196 8.65 -14.66 11.29
CA GLU A 196 9.53 -15.58 10.54
C GLU A 196 10.94 -15.01 10.28
#